data_AF-A0A381VJF9-F1
#
_entry.id   AF-A0A381VJF9-F1
#
_cell.length_a   1.000
_cell.length_b   1.000
_cell.length_c   1.000
_cell.angle_alpha   90.00
_cell.angle_beta   90.00
_cell.angle_gamma   90.00
#
_symmetry.space_group_name_H-M   'P 1'
#
loop_
_entity.id
_entity.type
_entity.pdbx_description
1 polymer ?
#
loop_
_entity_poly.entity_id
_entity_poly.type
_entity_poly.pdbx_seq_one_letter_code
_entity_poly.pdbx_strand_id
1 'polypeptide(L)'
;MYLSSVFVIGLFLLQVAPIFAQEQLLSMPCREVRTLDAMEYWFWDAFSGHSEVQDLEQERLGRFVIDPGICFRIALINLDNSQQKNAGIRQAVSELIMWTSDDNPDGEAAERAIRRLEQITGENFDTYAEWAAWWEPRNNYVLWSDEEDRLIVIISAMEAGEPIRHEAMVLTAEEYWFYAGRGWILESEPVGRYVLGTVLMPPHDFNFRILEADLVNRDAKERGYLRALENMVVDGLLSPALLGDSLESIIAQIATLTEESYLDRHSWVAWWNTNGDRLILSASGDRLIIRQ
;
A
#
# COMPACT_ATOMS: atom_id res chain seq x y z
N MET A 1 -31.30 -61.37 20.11
CA MET A 1 -30.20 -61.06 19.18
C MET A 1 -30.52 -59.75 18.50
N TYR A 2 -29.62 -58.79 18.69
CA TYR A 2 -29.66 -57.43 18.16
C TYR A 2 -29.50 -57.40 16.63
N LEU A 3 -30.12 -56.40 15.99
CA LEU A 3 -29.67 -55.61 14.82
C LEU A 3 -30.92 -54.91 14.23
N SER A 4 -31.29 -53.74 14.74
CA SER A 4 -30.89 -52.40 14.27
C SER A 4 -31.63 -51.99 12.99
N SER A 5 -32.77 -51.32 13.18
CA SER A 5 -33.48 -50.55 12.16
C SER A 5 -32.66 -49.30 11.84
N VAL A 6 -32.06 -49.26 10.64
CA VAL A 6 -31.43 -48.05 10.11
C VAL A 6 -32.54 -47.09 9.71
N PHE A 7 -32.86 -46.17 10.61
CA PHE A 7 -33.68 -45.01 10.33
C PHE A 7 -32.84 -44.06 9.48
N VAL A 8 -33.08 -44.04 8.17
CA VAL A 8 -32.60 -42.99 7.26
C VAL A 8 -33.44 -41.75 7.58
N ILE A 9 -33.00 -40.99 8.57
CA ILE A 9 -33.49 -39.62 8.77
C ILE A 9 -32.93 -38.83 7.59
N GLY A 10 -33.79 -38.57 6.62
CA GLY A 10 -33.52 -37.65 5.54
C GLY A 10 -33.04 -36.33 6.14
N LEU A 11 -31.80 -35.97 5.80
CA LEU A 11 -31.27 -34.63 5.98
C LEU A 11 -32.25 -33.67 5.28
N PHE A 12 -33.15 -33.07 6.06
CA PHE A 12 -33.60 -31.72 5.76
C PHE A 12 -32.37 -30.84 5.91
N LEU A 13 -31.63 -30.65 4.80
CA LEU A 13 -30.73 -29.52 4.63
C LEU A 13 -31.58 -28.25 4.53
N LEU A 14 -32.17 -27.88 5.66
CA LEU A 14 -32.64 -26.53 5.91
C LEU A 14 -31.39 -25.69 6.09
N GLN A 15 -31.00 -24.98 5.02
CA GLN A 15 -29.96 -23.95 4.98
C GLN A 15 -30.32 -22.72 5.84
N VAL A 16 -30.58 -22.92 7.13
CA VAL A 16 -31.02 -21.86 8.05
C VAL A 16 -29.84 -21.33 8.89
N ALA A 17 -28.64 -21.87 8.69
CA ALA A 17 -27.45 -21.49 9.45
C ALA A 17 -26.81 -20.11 9.16
N PRO A 18 -27.08 -19.35 8.06
CA PRO A 18 -26.59 -17.98 7.95
C PRO A 18 -27.55 -16.94 8.55
N ILE A 19 -28.78 -17.31 8.91
CA ILE A 19 -29.88 -16.35 9.18
C ILE A 19 -30.01 -16.01 10.68
N PHE A 20 -29.48 -16.84 11.58
CA PHE A 20 -29.56 -16.66 13.06
C PHE A 20 -28.29 -16.07 13.71
N ALA A 21 -27.10 -16.11 13.07
CA ALA A 21 -25.92 -15.36 13.55
C ALA A 21 -26.08 -13.83 13.38
N GLN A 22 -27.10 -13.48 12.61
CA GLN A 22 -27.58 -12.19 12.13
C GLN A 22 -28.72 -11.61 13.00
N GLU A 23 -29.18 -12.31 14.04
CA GLU A 23 -30.44 -12.02 14.75
C GLU A 23 -30.39 -11.09 15.98
N GLN A 24 -29.22 -10.66 16.45
CA GLN A 24 -29.12 -9.64 17.52
C GLN A 24 -27.96 -8.63 17.33
N LEU A 25 -27.06 -8.86 16.37
CA LEU A 25 -25.63 -8.50 16.36
C LEU A 25 -24.88 -8.86 17.66
N LEU A 26 -25.44 -8.51 18.83
CA LEU A 26 -25.78 -9.37 19.99
C LEU A 26 -26.59 -8.59 21.06
N SER A 27 -26.87 -7.30 20.83
CA SER A 27 -27.85 -6.48 21.58
C SER A 27 -28.10 -5.10 20.95
N MET A 28 -27.95 -4.98 19.62
CA MET A 28 -27.84 -3.70 18.92
C MET A 28 -29.02 -3.53 17.94
N PRO A 29 -30.06 -2.72 18.27
CA PRO A 29 -31.14 -2.48 17.31
C PRO A 29 -30.59 -1.63 16.16
N CYS A 30 -30.48 -2.24 14.98
CA CYS A 30 -30.14 -1.57 13.73
C CYS A 30 -31.41 -1.57 12.86
N ARG A 31 -31.73 -0.43 12.24
CA ARG A 31 -32.78 -0.32 11.22
C ARG A 31 -32.35 -0.99 9.92
N GLU A 32 -31.07 -0.93 9.59
CA GLU A 32 -30.47 -1.45 8.36
C GLU A 32 -29.06 -1.99 8.60
N VAL A 33 -28.63 -3.00 7.83
CA VAL A 33 -27.25 -3.51 7.82
C VAL A 33 -26.71 -3.48 6.38
N ARG A 34 -25.64 -2.72 6.14
CA ARG A 34 -24.97 -2.61 4.85
C ARG A 34 -23.70 -3.47 4.79
N THR A 35 -23.47 -4.13 3.66
CA THR A 35 -22.16 -4.75 3.38
C THR A 35 -21.35 -3.75 2.58
N LEU A 36 -20.15 -3.41 3.06
CA LEU A 36 -19.27 -2.42 2.44
C LEU A 36 -18.12 -3.09 1.71
N ASP A 37 -17.66 -2.46 0.63
CA ASP A 37 -16.29 -2.64 0.15
C ASP A 37 -15.30 -1.76 0.95
N ALA A 38 -13.99 -1.92 0.71
CA ALA A 38 -12.99 -1.20 1.50
C ALA A 38 -13.01 0.30 1.21
N MET A 39 -13.31 0.71 -0.03
CA MET A 39 -13.39 2.12 -0.38
C MET A 39 -14.54 2.80 0.35
N GLU A 40 -15.73 2.20 0.35
CA GLU A 40 -16.88 2.69 1.11
C GLU A 40 -16.59 2.74 2.61
N TYR A 41 -15.98 1.68 3.17
CA TYR A 41 -15.61 1.66 4.59
C TYR A 41 -14.69 2.83 4.94
N TRP A 42 -13.59 3.01 4.21
CA TRP A 42 -12.63 4.06 4.49
C TRP A 42 -13.17 5.46 4.20
N PHE A 43 -14.08 5.61 3.23
CA PHE A 43 -14.84 6.85 3.01
C PHE A 43 -15.65 7.21 4.25
N TRP A 44 -16.47 6.30 4.78
CA TRP A 44 -17.33 6.60 5.93
C TRP A 44 -16.55 6.79 7.23
N ASP A 45 -15.46 6.03 7.38
CA ASP A 45 -14.51 6.22 8.47
C ASP A 45 -13.98 7.66 8.45
N ALA A 46 -13.44 8.12 7.32
CA ALA A 46 -12.94 9.48 7.18
C ALA A 46 -14.05 10.54 7.22
N PHE A 47 -15.20 10.34 6.59
CA PHE A 47 -16.23 11.37 6.47
C PHE A 47 -16.95 11.65 7.80
N SER A 48 -17.41 10.61 8.48
CA SER A 48 -18.22 10.76 9.71
C SER A 48 -17.70 9.96 10.90
N GLY A 49 -16.86 8.95 10.66
CA GLY A 49 -16.43 8.00 11.66
C GLY A 49 -17.42 6.85 11.86
N HIS A 50 -16.91 5.84 12.56
CA HIS A 50 -17.66 4.66 12.98
C HIS A 50 -17.77 4.60 14.51
N SER A 51 -18.84 3.97 15.00
CA SER A 51 -19.02 3.67 16.42
C SER A 51 -19.32 2.18 16.60
N GLU A 52 -19.12 1.69 17.83
CA GLU A 52 -19.45 0.30 18.19
C GLU A 52 -18.76 -0.74 17.28
N VAL A 53 -17.52 -0.46 16.87
CA VAL A 53 -16.76 -1.32 15.94
C VAL A 53 -16.25 -2.58 16.64
N GLN A 54 -16.54 -3.74 16.05
CA GLN A 54 -16.13 -5.05 16.57
C GLN A 54 -15.74 -5.99 15.43
N ASP A 55 -14.64 -6.72 15.63
CA ASP A 55 -14.22 -7.81 14.74
C ASP A 55 -14.82 -9.14 15.21
N LEU A 56 -15.55 -9.82 14.31
CA LEU A 56 -16.13 -11.14 14.52
C LEU A 56 -15.71 -12.06 13.37
N GLU A 57 -14.98 -13.12 13.70
CA GLU A 57 -14.45 -14.10 12.74
C GLU A 57 -13.60 -13.45 11.63
N GLN A 58 -14.15 -13.35 10.41
CA GLN A 58 -13.49 -12.79 9.23
C GLN A 58 -14.11 -11.46 8.79
N GLU A 59 -14.94 -10.86 9.64
CA GLU A 59 -15.64 -9.62 9.35
C GLU A 59 -15.47 -8.60 10.46
N ARG A 60 -15.51 -7.32 10.07
CA ARG A 60 -15.67 -6.17 10.96
C ARG A 60 -17.10 -5.66 10.85
N LEU A 61 -17.69 -5.37 11.99
CA LEU A 61 -19.04 -4.85 12.15
C LEU A 61 -18.99 -3.53 12.90
N GLY A 62 -19.99 -2.67 12.72
CA GLY A 62 -20.11 -1.42 13.48
C GLY A 62 -21.30 -0.57 13.03
N ARG A 63 -21.31 0.69 13.44
CA ARG A 63 -22.34 1.69 13.11
C ARG A 63 -21.74 2.93 12.48
N PHE A 64 -22.51 3.58 11.62
CA PHE A 64 -22.17 4.93 11.17
C PHE A 64 -22.48 5.94 12.28
N VAL A 65 -21.56 6.87 12.52
CA VAL A 65 -21.79 7.96 13.49
C VAL A 65 -22.89 8.90 13.02
N ILE A 66 -22.97 9.16 11.70
CA ILE A 66 -23.95 10.08 11.10
C ILE A 66 -25.39 9.55 11.14
N ASP A 67 -25.58 8.22 11.10
CA ASP A 67 -26.88 7.58 11.31
C ASP A 67 -26.68 6.28 12.12
N PRO A 68 -26.76 6.35 13.46
CA PRO A 68 -26.59 5.18 14.33
C PRO A 68 -27.63 4.07 14.09
N GLY A 69 -28.72 4.36 13.36
CA GLY A 69 -29.69 3.36 12.95
C GLY A 69 -29.18 2.43 11.84
N ILE A 70 -28.09 2.79 11.16
CA ILE A 70 -27.51 2.00 10.08
C ILE A 70 -26.21 1.36 10.56
N CYS A 71 -26.17 0.03 10.49
CA CYS A 71 -25.01 -0.79 10.82
C CYS A 71 -24.29 -1.24 9.55
N PHE A 72 -23.01 -1.59 9.66
CA PHE A 72 -22.21 -2.09 8.55
C PHE A 72 -21.53 -3.41 8.88
N ARG A 73 -21.15 -4.13 7.82
CA ARG A 73 -20.24 -5.26 7.84
C ARG A 73 -19.24 -5.17 6.68
N ILE A 74 -18.01 -5.61 6.89
CA ILE A 74 -16.97 -5.70 5.87
C ILE A 74 -16.05 -6.89 6.14
N ALA A 75 -15.61 -7.60 5.11
CA ALA A 75 -14.63 -8.67 5.27
C ALA A 75 -13.25 -8.09 5.64
N LEU A 76 -12.60 -8.64 6.67
CA LEU A 76 -11.31 -8.15 7.16
C LEU A 76 -10.22 -8.18 6.09
N ILE A 77 -10.23 -9.18 5.21
CA ILE A 77 -9.30 -9.29 4.08
C ILE A 77 -9.36 -8.11 3.11
N ASN A 78 -10.47 -7.37 3.08
CA ASN A 78 -10.60 -6.20 2.21
C ASN A 78 -9.98 -4.94 2.84
N LEU A 79 -9.83 -4.88 4.17
CA LEU A 79 -9.37 -3.67 4.87
C LEU A 79 -7.92 -3.31 4.58
N ASP A 80 -7.08 -4.31 4.30
CA ASP A 80 -5.65 -4.13 3.99
C ASP A 80 -5.40 -3.60 2.56
N ASN A 81 -6.46 -3.28 1.82
CA ASN A 81 -6.35 -2.67 0.49
C ASN A 81 -6.06 -1.16 0.61
N SER A 82 -4.77 -0.81 0.60
CA SER A 82 -4.32 0.58 0.71
C SER A 82 -4.91 1.47 -0.40
N GLN A 83 -5.02 0.95 -1.63
CA GLN A 83 -5.55 1.71 -2.77
C GLN A 83 -6.99 2.16 -2.51
N GLN A 84 -7.83 1.23 -2.04
CA GLN A 84 -9.21 1.55 -1.69
C GLN A 84 -9.30 2.45 -0.47
N LYS A 85 -8.38 2.30 0.51
CA LYS A 85 -8.27 3.21 1.65
C LYS A 85 -8.06 4.65 1.21
N ASN A 86 -7.01 4.92 0.44
CA ASN A 86 -6.74 6.27 -0.02
C ASN A 86 -7.80 6.81 -0.97
N ALA A 87 -8.39 5.98 -1.83
CA ALA A 87 -9.51 6.41 -2.66
C ALA A 87 -10.71 6.86 -1.82
N GLY A 88 -11.08 6.06 -0.81
CA GLY A 88 -12.18 6.39 0.11
C GLY A 88 -11.90 7.67 0.90
N ILE A 89 -10.70 7.81 1.45
CA ILE A 89 -10.31 8.99 2.24
C ILE A 89 -10.23 10.25 1.37
N ARG A 90 -9.65 10.18 0.16
CA ARG A 90 -9.62 11.31 -0.78
C ARG A 90 -11.03 11.75 -1.20
N GLN A 91 -11.93 10.80 -1.43
CA GLN A 91 -13.33 11.11 -1.69
C GLN A 91 -13.98 11.79 -0.48
N ALA A 92 -13.73 11.30 0.73
CA ALA A 92 -14.25 11.90 1.96
C ALA A 92 -13.77 13.34 2.13
N VAL A 93 -12.49 13.64 1.85
CA VAL A 93 -11.99 15.03 1.86
C VAL A 93 -12.72 15.90 0.86
N SER A 94 -12.86 15.44 -0.38
CA SER A 94 -13.58 16.21 -1.41
C SER A 94 -15.03 16.52 -0.99
N GLU A 95 -15.71 15.56 -0.38
CA GLU A 95 -17.07 15.76 0.14
C GLU A 95 -17.06 16.73 1.33
N LEU A 96 -16.21 16.50 2.35
CA LEU A 96 -16.13 17.35 3.54
C LEU A 96 -15.86 18.82 3.20
N ILE A 97 -15.04 19.11 2.18
CA ILE A 97 -14.81 20.48 1.71
C ILE A 97 -16.13 21.11 1.26
N MET A 98 -17.01 20.38 0.55
CA MET A 98 -18.32 20.93 0.17
C MET A 98 -19.19 21.29 1.38
N TRP A 99 -19.05 20.58 2.50
CA TRP A 99 -19.77 20.86 3.74
C TRP A 99 -19.25 22.10 4.49
N THR A 100 -18.05 22.61 4.17
CA THR A 100 -17.50 23.85 4.77
C THR A 100 -17.94 25.11 4.02
N SER A 101 -18.80 24.99 3.00
CA SER A 101 -19.32 26.13 2.24
C SER A 101 -20.05 27.14 3.13
N ASP A 102 -19.77 28.44 2.93
CA ASP A 102 -20.40 29.55 3.66
C ASP A 102 -21.93 29.57 3.51
N ASP A 103 -22.47 28.96 2.44
CA ASP A 103 -23.91 28.83 2.18
C ASP A 103 -24.55 27.62 2.89
N ASN A 104 -23.80 26.85 3.68
CA ASN A 104 -24.34 25.70 4.41
C ASN A 104 -25.28 26.18 5.53
N PRO A 105 -26.59 25.82 5.50
CA PRO A 105 -27.55 26.24 6.51
C PRO A 105 -27.30 25.60 7.88
N ASP A 106 -26.49 24.54 7.96
CA ASP A 106 -26.10 23.86 9.20
C ASP A 106 -24.66 24.21 9.59
N GLY A 107 -24.51 25.28 10.37
CA GLY A 107 -23.21 25.74 10.85
C GLY A 107 -22.48 24.70 11.73
N GLU A 108 -23.20 23.86 12.47
CA GLU A 108 -22.56 22.80 13.26
C GLU A 108 -21.99 21.70 12.36
N ALA A 109 -22.65 21.40 11.23
CA ALA A 109 -22.13 20.47 10.25
C ALA A 109 -20.85 21.00 9.57
N ALA A 110 -20.82 22.30 9.24
CA ALA A 110 -19.62 22.95 8.70
C ALA A 110 -18.44 22.87 9.70
N GLU A 111 -18.67 23.17 10.97
CA GLU A 111 -17.63 23.05 12.01
C GLU A 111 -17.14 21.60 12.20
N ARG A 112 -18.04 20.60 12.14
CA ARG A 112 -17.66 19.19 12.18
C ARG A 112 -16.81 18.80 10.98
N ALA A 113 -17.16 19.30 9.80
CA ALA A 113 -16.41 19.04 8.57
C ALA A 113 -15.00 19.63 8.64
N ILE A 114 -14.85 20.87 9.11
CA ILE A 114 -13.54 21.51 9.33
C ILE A 114 -12.67 20.67 10.27
N ARG A 115 -13.18 20.30 11.45
CA ARG A 115 -12.42 19.45 12.39
C ARG A 115 -12.01 18.11 11.79
N ARG A 116 -12.83 17.53 10.92
CA ARG A 116 -12.51 16.27 10.27
C ARG A 116 -11.46 16.44 9.17
N LEU A 117 -11.53 17.52 8.40
CA LEU A 117 -10.49 17.89 7.43
C LEU A 117 -9.14 18.14 8.12
N GLU A 118 -9.14 18.85 9.25
CA GLU A 118 -7.94 19.06 10.07
C GLU A 118 -7.31 17.74 10.51
N GLN A 119 -8.12 16.79 10.97
CA GLN A 119 -7.64 15.45 11.36
C GLN A 119 -7.05 14.69 10.16
N ILE A 120 -7.76 14.68 9.02
CA ILE A 120 -7.37 13.89 7.85
C ILE A 120 -6.15 14.49 7.14
N THR A 121 -5.97 15.81 7.14
CA THR A 121 -4.93 16.47 6.34
C THR A 121 -3.79 17.02 7.19
N GLY A 122 -4.04 17.28 8.47
CA GLY A 122 -3.14 18.01 9.37
C GLY A 122 -3.06 19.51 9.08
N GLU A 123 -3.86 20.03 8.15
CA GLU A 123 -3.93 21.45 7.81
C GLU A 123 -5.01 22.16 8.64
N ASN A 124 -4.86 23.46 8.86
CA ASN A 124 -5.78 24.26 9.67
C ASN A 124 -6.31 25.44 8.85
N PHE A 125 -7.45 25.25 8.20
CA PHE A 125 -8.14 26.27 7.40
C PHE A 125 -9.58 26.40 7.86
N ASP A 126 -10.08 27.63 7.88
CA ASP A 126 -11.40 27.95 8.45
C ASP A 126 -12.50 28.05 7.37
N THR A 127 -12.12 28.19 6.10
CA THR A 127 -13.07 28.51 5.03
C THR A 127 -13.04 27.51 3.88
N TYR A 128 -14.18 27.37 3.19
CA TYR A 128 -14.27 26.62 1.94
C TYR A 128 -13.20 27.05 0.92
N ALA A 129 -12.98 28.37 0.77
CA ALA A 129 -12.06 28.89 -0.24
C ALA A 129 -10.60 28.47 0.03
N GLU A 130 -10.18 28.46 1.29
CA GLU A 130 -8.84 27.99 1.68
C GLU A 130 -8.69 26.49 1.45
N TRP A 131 -9.68 25.70 1.88
CA TRP A 131 -9.69 24.25 1.65
C TRP A 131 -9.67 23.89 0.16
N ALA A 132 -10.48 24.55 -0.66
CA ALA A 132 -10.51 24.35 -2.11
C ALA A 132 -9.18 24.74 -2.76
N ALA A 133 -8.61 25.89 -2.38
CA ALA A 133 -7.31 26.34 -2.89
C ALA A 133 -6.16 25.40 -2.51
N TRP A 134 -6.24 24.74 -1.35
CA TRP A 134 -5.29 23.71 -0.97
C TRP A 134 -5.52 22.41 -1.77
N TRP A 135 -6.77 21.93 -1.85
CA TRP A 135 -7.12 20.63 -2.40
C TRP A 135 -7.04 20.53 -3.93
N GLU A 136 -7.62 21.48 -4.66
CA GLU A 136 -7.73 21.41 -6.13
C GLU A 136 -6.39 21.15 -6.85
N PRO A 137 -5.29 21.86 -6.55
CA PRO A 137 -4.01 21.59 -7.20
C PRO A 137 -3.31 20.33 -6.67
N ARG A 138 -3.72 19.79 -5.51
CA ARG A 138 -3.01 18.70 -4.79
C ARG A 138 -3.75 17.38 -4.82
N ASN A 139 -5.03 17.34 -5.16
CA ASN A 139 -5.88 16.16 -4.96
C ASN A 139 -5.34 14.92 -5.68
N ASN A 140 -4.60 15.08 -6.76
CA ASN A 140 -3.99 14.01 -7.54
C ASN A 140 -2.60 13.60 -7.05
N TYR A 141 -2.07 14.28 -6.04
CA TYR A 141 -0.72 14.12 -5.51
C TYR A 141 -0.73 13.80 -4.01
N VAL A 142 -1.88 13.40 -3.46
CA VAL A 142 -2.00 13.03 -2.04
C VAL A 142 -2.11 11.52 -1.84
N LEU A 143 -1.53 11.04 -0.75
CA LEU A 143 -1.59 9.65 -0.30
C LEU A 143 -1.87 9.56 1.19
N TRP A 144 -2.62 8.55 1.60
CA TRP A 144 -2.80 8.23 3.01
C TRP A 144 -1.53 7.62 3.62
N SER A 145 -1.12 8.13 4.78
CA SER A 145 -0.04 7.57 5.60
C SER A 145 -0.61 6.93 6.86
N ASP A 146 -0.55 5.60 6.95
CA ASP A 146 -0.99 4.84 8.14
C ASP A 146 -0.21 5.17 9.42
N GLU A 147 0.95 5.80 9.30
CA GLU A 147 1.68 6.25 10.47
C GLU A 147 1.20 7.59 10.98
N GLU A 148 1.23 8.57 10.07
CA GLU A 148 0.93 9.96 10.38
C GLU A 148 -0.57 10.12 10.62
N ASP A 149 -1.34 9.06 10.30
CA ASP A 149 -2.79 8.97 10.40
C ASP A 149 -3.47 10.13 9.65
N ARG A 150 -2.89 10.49 8.49
CA ARG A 150 -3.30 11.62 7.65
C ARG A 150 -2.87 11.46 6.19
N LEU A 151 -3.48 12.25 5.32
CA LEU A 151 -3.07 12.48 3.94
C LEU A 151 -1.81 13.35 3.90
N ILE A 152 -0.84 12.92 3.11
CA ILE A 152 0.39 13.65 2.82
C ILE A 152 0.44 14.04 1.34
N VAL A 153 1.00 15.20 1.04
CA VAL A 153 1.25 15.66 -0.33
C VAL A 153 2.60 15.13 -0.80
N ILE A 154 2.63 14.49 -1.96
CA ILE A 154 3.84 13.98 -2.58
C ILE A 154 4.41 15.07 -3.48
N ILE A 155 5.38 15.82 -2.95
CA ILE A 155 5.92 17.02 -3.59
C ILE A 155 6.64 16.68 -4.90
N SER A 156 7.47 15.62 -4.92
CA SER A 156 8.12 15.14 -6.15
C SER A 156 7.13 14.87 -7.30
N ALA A 157 6.05 14.14 -7.03
CA ALA A 157 5.02 13.85 -8.03
C ALA A 157 4.32 15.13 -8.54
N MET A 158 4.09 16.09 -7.64
CA MET A 158 3.51 17.38 -7.98
C MET A 158 4.46 18.26 -8.82
N GLU A 159 5.75 18.28 -8.49
CA GLU A 159 6.80 19.01 -9.24
C GLU A 159 7.05 18.39 -10.63
N ALA A 160 6.98 17.07 -10.73
CA ALA A 160 7.06 16.34 -12.00
C ALA A 160 5.79 16.47 -12.86
N GLY A 161 4.66 16.89 -12.27
CA GLY A 161 3.37 16.94 -12.96
C GLY A 161 2.79 15.56 -13.28
N GLU A 162 3.17 14.53 -12.51
CA GLU A 162 2.78 13.13 -12.69
C GLU A 162 1.75 12.72 -11.62
N PRO A 163 0.44 12.66 -11.95
CA PRO A 163 -0.60 12.30 -11.00
C PRO A 163 -0.40 10.91 -10.39
N ILE A 164 -0.72 10.77 -9.12
CA ILE A 164 -0.79 9.49 -8.43
C ILE A 164 -2.08 8.78 -8.86
N ARG A 165 -1.99 8.04 -9.97
CA ARG A 165 -3.11 7.27 -10.55
C ARG A 165 -3.27 5.90 -9.93
N HIS A 166 -2.20 5.35 -9.36
CA HIS A 166 -2.17 4.08 -8.63
C HIS A 166 -1.27 4.27 -7.42
N GLU A 167 -1.70 3.72 -6.28
CA GLU A 167 -1.03 3.98 -5.02
C GLU A 167 0.41 3.46 -5.01
N ALA A 168 1.24 4.12 -4.21
CA ALA A 168 2.62 3.76 -4.02
C ALA A 168 2.72 2.36 -3.38
N MET A 169 3.33 1.39 -4.07
CA MET A 169 3.55 0.05 -3.50
C MET A 169 4.34 0.16 -2.20
N VAL A 170 3.89 -0.53 -1.15
CA VAL A 170 4.67 -0.62 0.08
C VAL A 170 5.78 -1.63 -0.16
N LEU A 171 7.02 -1.16 -0.20
CA LEU A 171 8.17 -2.04 -0.36
C LEU A 171 8.68 -2.50 1.00
N THR A 172 9.01 -3.78 1.07
CA THR A 172 9.94 -4.27 2.09
C THR A 172 11.36 -3.77 1.81
N ALA A 173 12.22 -3.73 2.83
CA ALA A 173 13.63 -3.38 2.64
C ALA A 173 14.33 -4.23 1.58
N GLU A 174 14.03 -5.53 1.53
CA GLU A 174 14.61 -6.42 0.53
C GLU A 174 14.18 -6.06 -0.89
N GLU A 175 12.89 -5.75 -1.11
CA GLU A 175 12.37 -5.35 -2.41
C GLU A 175 12.94 -4.00 -2.85
N TYR A 176 13.00 -3.02 -1.95
CA TYR A 176 13.64 -1.74 -2.24
C TYR A 176 15.10 -1.95 -2.69
N TRP A 177 15.88 -2.72 -1.95
CA TRP A 177 17.28 -2.98 -2.30
C TRP A 177 17.42 -3.83 -3.55
N PHE A 178 16.47 -4.72 -3.85
CA PHE A 178 16.39 -5.42 -5.13
C PHE A 178 16.23 -4.43 -6.29
N TYR A 179 15.23 -3.54 -6.23
CA TYR A 179 14.98 -2.56 -7.28
C TYR A 179 16.11 -1.53 -7.40
N ALA A 180 16.67 -1.07 -6.28
CA ALA A 180 17.83 -0.18 -6.26
C ALA A 180 19.05 -0.86 -6.90
N GLY A 181 19.29 -2.13 -6.56
CA GLY A 181 20.39 -2.90 -7.14
C GLY A 181 20.22 -3.17 -8.64
N ARG A 182 18.98 -3.17 -9.15
CA ARG A 182 18.67 -3.21 -10.58
C ARG A 182 18.82 -1.87 -11.29
N GLY A 183 19.03 -0.78 -10.56
CA GLY A 183 18.98 0.57 -11.11
C GLY A 183 17.57 0.98 -11.54
N TRP A 184 16.54 0.40 -10.93
CA TRP A 184 15.13 0.64 -11.28
C TRP A 184 14.46 1.70 -10.41
N ILE A 185 15.11 2.14 -9.33
CA ILE A 185 14.65 3.31 -8.57
C ILE A 185 15.07 4.55 -9.35
N LEU A 186 14.10 5.24 -9.95
CA LEU A 186 14.32 6.40 -10.80
C LEU A 186 14.58 7.66 -9.96
N GLU A 187 13.74 7.86 -8.95
CA GLU A 187 13.77 8.98 -8.02
C GLU A 187 13.37 8.47 -6.64
N SER A 188 13.96 9.05 -5.60
CA SER A 188 13.51 8.81 -4.23
C SER A 188 13.80 10.00 -3.32
N GLU A 189 12.85 10.33 -2.45
CA GLU A 189 12.99 11.41 -1.47
C GLU A 189 12.50 10.97 -0.09
N PRO A 190 13.12 11.47 1.00
CA PRO A 190 12.61 11.28 2.34
C PRO A 190 11.39 12.19 2.59
N VAL A 191 10.30 11.60 3.08
CA VAL A 191 9.06 12.30 3.46
C VAL A 191 8.59 11.75 4.82
N GLY A 192 8.74 12.55 5.88
CA GLY A 192 8.51 12.07 7.24
C GLY A 192 9.50 10.95 7.58
N ARG A 193 9.01 9.78 8.04
CA ARG A 193 9.86 8.59 8.23
C ARG A 193 9.99 7.71 6.98
N TYR A 194 9.31 8.05 5.89
CA TYR A 194 9.28 7.22 4.70
C TYR A 194 10.29 7.71 3.68
N VAL A 195 10.74 6.80 2.82
CA VAL A 195 11.29 7.14 1.52
C VAL A 195 10.22 6.82 0.48
N LEU A 196 9.87 7.82 -0.30
CA LEU A 196 8.94 7.71 -1.42
C LEU A 196 9.73 7.79 -2.72
N GLY A 197 9.22 7.20 -3.79
CA GLY A 197 9.89 7.28 -5.08
C GLY A 197 9.15 6.55 -6.18
N THR A 198 9.84 6.39 -7.31
CA THR A 198 9.31 5.69 -8.48
C THR A 198 10.21 4.53 -8.84
N VAL A 199 9.60 3.35 -9.05
CA VAL A 199 10.27 2.15 -9.54
C VAL A 199 9.84 1.85 -10.98
N LEU A 200 10.81 1.62 -11.84
CA LEU A 200 10.64 1.15 -13.20
C LEU A 200 10.37 -0.37 -13.19
N MET A 201 9.15 -0.78 -13.52
CA MET A 201 8.79 -2.20 -13.68
C MET A 201 8.13 -2.41 -15.05
N PRO A 202 8.92 -2.59 -16.12
CA PRO A 202 8.41 -2.62 -17.48
C PRO A 202 7.22 -3.58 -17.65
N PRO A 203 6.13 -3.13 -18.31
CA PRO A 203 6.02 -1.93 -19.13
C PRO A 203 5.58 -0.65 -18.39
N HIS A 204 5.50 -0.65 -17.05
CA HIS A 204 4.91 0.45 -16.28
C HIS A 204 5.83 0.94 -15.15
N ASP A 205 5.65 2.21 -14.79
CA ASP A 205 6.29 2.78 -13.62
C ASP A 205 5.30 2.77 -12.46
N PHE A 206 5.80 2.51 -11.26
CA PHE A 206 5.00 2.48 -10.05
C PHE A 206 5.61 3.39 -9.00
N ASN A 207 4.78 4.17 -8.34
CA ASN A 207 5.19 4.85 -7.13
C ASN A 207 5.44 3.80 -6.04
N PHE A 208 6.33 4.08 -5.08
CA PHE A 208 6.55 3.24 -3.91
C PHE A 208 6.71 4.06 -2.62
N ARG A 209 6.47 3.40 -1.50
CA ARG A 209 6.81 3.88 -0.16
C ARG A 209 7.54 2.80 0.64
N ILE A 210 8.52 3.19 1.44
CA ILE A 210 9.23 2.32 2.39
C ILE A 210 9.58 3.09 3.65
N LEU A 211 9.63 2.43 4.80
CA LEU A 211 10.14 3.02 6.04
C LEU A 211 11.65 3.28 5.94
N GLU A 212 12.09 4.51 6.19
CA GLU A 212 13.52 4.88 6.22
C GLU A 212 14.28 4.03 7.26
N ALA A 213 13.64 3.73 8.40
CA ALA A 213 14.20 2.85 9.43
C ALA A 213 14.41 1.40 8.94
N ASP A 214 13.71 0.95 7.90
CA ASP A 214 13.92 -0.39 7.34
C ASP A 214 15.12 -0.41 6.38
N LEU A 215 15.51 0.74 5.82
CA LEU A 215 16.64 0.84 4.88
C LEU A 215 17.99 0.56 5.55
N VAL A 216 18.11 0.75 6.87
CA VAL A 216 19.33 0.41 7.62
C VAL A 216 19.49 -1.09 7.87
N ASN A 217 18.50 -1.92 7.52
CA ASN A 217 18.56 -3.36 7.67
C ASN A 217 19.57 -3.97 6.69
N ARG A 218 20.77 -4.24 7.20
CA ARG A 218 21.90 -4.77 6.43
C ARG A 218 21.62 -6.14 5.80
N ASP A 219 20.92 -7.01 6.51
CA ASP A 219 20.61 -8.36 6.01
C ASP A 219 19.59 -8.30 4.87
N ALA A 220 18.61 -7.40 4.96
CA ALA A 220 17.66 -7.16 3.88
C ALA A 220 18.35 -6.53 2.66
N LYS A 221 19.31 -5.63 2.87
CA LYS A 221 20.14 -5.05 1.80
C LYS A 221 20.96 -6.12 1.09
N GLU A 222 21.63 -7.00 1.84
CA GLU A 222 22.40 -8.11 1.27
C GLU A 222 21.50 -9.02 0.42
N ARG A 223 20.36 -9.47 0.95
CA ARG A 223 19.41 -10.31 0.19
C ARG A 223 18.88 -9.62 -1.06
N GLY A 224 18.50 -8.34 -0.96
CA GLY A 224 18.02 -7.56 -2.10
C GLY A 224 19.06 -7.45 -3.21
N TYR A 225 20.30 -7.11 -2.87
CA TYR A 225 21.40 -7.03 -3.84
C TYR A 225 21.76 -8.39 -4.44
N LEU A 226 21.77 -9.46 -3.64
CA LEU A 226 21.99 -10.82 -4.16
C LEU A 226 20.91 -11.21 -5.17
N ARG A 227 19.65 -10.96 -4.84
CA ARG A 227 18.51 -11.22 -5.73
C ARG A 227 18.60 -10.37 -7.01
N ALA A 228 19.02 -9.11 -6.90
CA ALA A 228 19.19 -8.23 -8.06
C ALA A 228 20.30 -8.74 -8.99
N LEU A 229 21.43 -9.13 -8.42
CA LEU A 229 22.57 -9.67 -9.14
C LEU A 229 22.23 -11.01 -9.80
N GLU A 230 21.61 -11.94 -9.05
CA GLU A 230 21.11 -13.20 -9.59
C GLU A 230 20.17 -12.96 -10.76
N ASN A 231 19.20 -12.06 -10.61
CA ASN A 231 18.28 -11.75 -11.71
C ASN A 231 19.00 -11.21 -12.94
N MET A 232 19.95 -10.27 -12.76
CA MET A 232 20.69 -9.70 -13.88
C MET A 232 21.59 -10.73 -14.58
N VAL A 233 22.21 -11.66 -13.85
CA VAL A 233 23.06 -12.69 -14.44
C VAL A 233 22.22 -13.81 -15.05
N VAL A 234 21.27 -14.37 -14.30
CA VAL A 234 20.49 -15.55 -14.70
C VAL A 234 19.42 -15.19 -15.72
N ASP A 235 18.60 -14.16 -15.45
CA ASP A 235 17.49 -13.80 -16.35
C ASP A 235 17.96 -12.83 -17.45
N GLY A 236 18.96 -12.00 -17.15
CA GLY A 236 19.54 -11.05 -18.09
C GLY A 236 20.64 -11.66 -18.97
N LEU A 237 21.83 -11.90 -18.40
CA LEU A 237 23.02 -12.26 -19.15
C LEU A 237 22.93 -13.65 -19.81
N LEU A 238 22.22 -14.62 -19.25
CA LEU A 238 22.03 -15.92 -19.94
C LEU A 238 21.04 -15.83 -21.11
N SER A 239 20.24 -14.76 -21.22
CA SER A 239 19.27 -14.61 -22.31
C SER A 239 19.97 -14.29 -23.64
N PRO A 240 19.89 -15.17 -24.66
CA PRO A 240 20.51 -14.92 -25.97
C PRO A 240 19.84 -13.77 -26.74
N ALA A 241 18.63 -13.36 -26.34
CA ALA A 241 17.90 -12.26 -26.96
C ALA A 241 18.38 -10.87 -26.49
N LEU A 242 19.08 -10.79 -25.35
CA LEU A 242 19.60 -9.55 -24.82
C LEU A 242 20.83 -9.11 -25.62
N LEU A 243 20.76 -7.99 -26.34
CA LEU A 243 21.82 -7.48 -27.22
C LEU A 243 21.89 -5.94 -27.15
N GLY A 244 23.00 -5.37 -27.63
CA GLY A 244 23.19 -3.92 -27.72
C GLY A 244 23.10 -3.22 -26.37
N ASP A 245 22.49 -2.04 -26.35
CA ASP A 245 22.44 -1.14 -25.19
C ASP A 245 21.87 -1.79 -23.91
N SER A 246 20.91 -2.71 -24.04
CA SER A 246 20.35 -3.43 -22.88
C SER A 246 21.35 -4.38 -22.22
N LEU A 247 22.25 -4.99 -23.01
CA LEU A 247 23.34 -5.81 -22.48
C LEU A 247 24.38 -4.94 -21.78
N GLU A 248 24.77 -3.82 -22.39
CA GLU A 248 25.73 -2.88 -21.81
C GLU A 248 25.22 -2.28 -20.49
N SER A 249 23.93 -1.92 -20.44
CA SER A 249 23.27 -1.43 -19.22
C SER A 249 23.28 -2.47 -18.09
N ILE A 250 22.96 -3.73 -18.37
CA ILE A 250 23.01 -4.80 -17.35
C ILE A 250 24.45 -5.03 -16.87
N ILE A 251 25.43 -5.07 -17.77
CA ILE A 251 26.84 -5.24 -17.39
C ILE A 251 27.31 -4.06 -16.51
N ALA A 252 26.98 -2.83 -16.89
CA ALA A 252 27.30 -1.65 -16.10
C ALA A 252 26.67 -1.71 -14.70
N GLN A 253 25.40 -2.13 -14.61
CA GLN A 253 24.70 -2.25 -13.33
C GLN A 253 25.27 -3.37 -12.44
N ILE A 254 25.68 -4.51 -13.00
CA ILE A 254 26.37 -5.55 -12.24
C ILE A 254 27.70 -5.03 -11.67
N ALA A 255 28.43 -4.21 -12.44
CA ALA A 255 29.70 -3.62 -12.00
C ALA A 255 29.52 -2.58 -10.87
N THR A 256 28.35 -1.96 -10.72
CA THR A 256 28.08 -1.08 -9.56
C THR A 256 27.81 -1.89 -8.29
N LEU A 257 27.24 -3.08 -8.41
CA LEU A 257 26.92 -3.97 -7.30
C LEU A 257 28.09 -4.79 -6.78
N THR A 258 29.20 -4.88 -7.50
CA THR A 258 30.33 -5.75 -7.17
C THR A 258 31.66 -4.97 -7.21
N GLU A 259 32.76 -5.58 -6.75
CA GLU A 259 34.12 -5.02 -6.92
C GLU A 259 34.75 -5.39 -8.27
N GLU A 260 34.04 -6.18 -9.07
CA GLU A 260 34.51 -6.69 -10.34
C GLU A 260 34.12 -5.76 -11.50
N SER A 261 34.86 -5.82 -12.60
CA SER A 261 34.66 -4.93 -13.75
C SER A 261 34.88 -5.65 -15.08
N TYR A 262 34.18 -6.77 -15.30
CA TYR A 262 34.25 -7.49 -16.56
C TYR A 262 33.48 -6.74 -17.66
N LEU A 263 34.04 -6.72 -18.86
CA LEU A 263 33.46 -6.03 -20.02
C LEU A 263 32.54 -6.94 -20.86
N ASP A 264 32.52 -8.24 -20.57
CA ASP A 264 31.80 -9.21 -21.37
C ASP A 264 30.93 -10.16 -20.52
N ARG A 265 29.85 -10.63 -21.17
CA ARG A 265 28.86 -11.55 -20.60
C ARG A 265 29.47 -12.85 -20.07
N HIS A 266 30.41 -13.45 -20.79
CA HIS A 266 30.90 -14.79 -20.46
C HIS A 266 31.72 -14.75 -19.18
N SER A 267 32.54 -13.72 -19.02
CA SER A 267 33.31 -13.49 -17.79
C SER A 267 32.40 -13.31 -16.57
N TRP A 268 31.33 -12.53 -16.68
CA TRP A 268 30.35 -12.37 -15.59
C TRP A 268 29.66 -13.68 -15.21
N VAL A 269 29.20 -14.46 -16.19
CA VAL A 269 28.54 -15.75 -15.94
C VAL A 269 29.51 -16.75 -15.31
N ALA A 270 30.76 -16.81 -15.79
CA ALA A 270 31.78 -17.70 -15.22
C ALA A 270 32.13 -17.32 -13.78
N TRP A 271 32.26 -16.02 -13.50
CA TRP A 271 32.48 -15.51 -12.16
C TRP A 271 31.32 -15.84 -11.22
N TRP A 272 30.07 -15.64 -11.67
CA TRP A 272 28.87 -15.96 -10.89
C TRP A 272 28.80 -17.45 -10.53
N ASN A 273 29.04 -18.35 -11.50
CA ASN A 273 29.03 -19.79 -11.25
C ASN A 273 30.10 -20.24 -10.25
N THR A 274 31.18 -19.47 -10.11
CA THR A 274 32.29 -19.78 -9.19
C THR A 274 32.06 -19.21 -7.79
N ASN A 275 31.38 -18.06 -7.68
CA ASN A 275 31.38 -17.24 -6.47
C ASN A 275 29.99 -16.88 -5.92
N GLY A 276 28.91 -17.08 -6.67
CA GLY A 276 27.57 -16.54 -6.36
C GLY A 276 27.03 -16.97 -4.99
N ASP A 277 27.35 -18.18 -4.54
CA ASP A 277 26.97 -18.74 -3.24
C ASP A 277 27.81 -18.19 -2.07
N ARG A 278 28.89 -17.48 -2.36
CA ARG A 278 29.85 -16.94 -1.38
C ARG A 278 29.78 -15.42 -1.25
N LEU A 279 28.86 -14.76 -1.94
CA LEU A 279 28.74 -13.32 -1.91
C LEU A 279 28.12 -12.84 -0.60
N ILE A 280 28.69 -11.78 -0.04
CA ILE A 280 28.20 -11.06 1.14
C ILE A 280 28.30 -9.56 0.91
N LEU A 281 27.54 -8.77 1.66
CA LEU A 281 27.65 -7.32 1.62
C LEU A 281 28.98 -6.86 2.24
N SER A 282 29.69 -5.96 1.57
CA SER A 282 30.95 -5.37 2.00
C SER A 282 30.79 -4.59 3.31
N ALA A 283 31.86 -4.43 4.08
CA ALA A 283 31.80 -3.70 5.36
C ALA A 283 31.22 -2.28 5.21
N SER A 284 31.50 -1.58 4.11
CA SER A 284 30.91 -0.26 3.81
C SER A 284 29.41 -0.32 3.52
N GLY A 285 28.90 -1.48 3.10
CA GLY A 285 27.50 -1.69 2.79
C GLY A 285 27.11 -1.37 1.35
N ASP A 286 28.09 -1.08 0.48
CA ASP A 286 27.83 -0.55 -0.86
C ASP A 286 27.86 -1.62 -1.96
N ARG A 287 28.57 -2.72 -1.73
CA ARG A 287 28.87 -3.73 -2.76
C ARG A 287 28.81 -5.14 -2.22
N LEU A 288 28.58 -6.11 -3.09
CA LEU A 288 28.75 -7.53 -2.83
C LEU A 288 30.20 -7.93 -3.09
N ILE A 289 30.79 -8.65 -2.14
CA ILE A 289 32.16 -9.17 -2.18
C ILE A 289 32.18 -10.67 -1.88
N ILE A 290 33.25 -11.35 -2.30
CA ILE A 290 33.43 -12.78 -2.01
C ILE A 290 33.84 -12.95 -0.55
N ARG A 291 33.12 -13.79 0.20
CA ARG A 291 33.49 -14.20 1.56
C ARG A 291 34.87 -14.88 1.55
N GLN A 292 35.84 -14.22 2.19
CA GLN A 292 37.21 -14.72 2.40
C GLN A 292 37.22 -15.95 3.30
#